data_AF-A0A2V7UFB4-F1
#
_entry.id   AF-A0A2V7UFB4-F1
#
_cell.length_a   1.000
_cell.length_b   1.000
_cell.length_c   1.000
_cell.angle_alpha   90.00
_cell.angle_beta   90.00
_cell.angle_gamma   90.00
#
_symmetry.space_group_name_H-M   'P 1'
#
loop_
_entity.id
_entity.type
_entity.pdbx_description
1 polymer ?
#
loop_
_entity_poly.entity_id
_entity_poly.type
_entity_poly.pdbx_seq_one_letter_code
_entity_poly.pdbx_strand_id
1 'polypeptide(L)'
;MAIREGKWRCPYCAVANRGAAMACTGCGATRDKDVTFFLEDDGEEVTDNALIARARAGADWLCTFCGASNPPERDHCRNCGAQKGAAPSRPVREVAGANPAPVAALPVSARFRPVAMAILLVLVAFVVAAAYFGLRRTEETLTVAGFEWERRVAVEAWRTVREQAWEGSVPAGGRAVSRRQEVHHTERDPVGTRRVKAGHRDLGNGFFEDVYRDEPVYRE
;
A
#
# COMPACT_ATOMS: atom_id res chain seq x y z
N MET A 1 17.82 -17.17 5.18
CA MET A 1 17.69 -15.83 4.59
C MET A 1 18.52 -14.89 5.45
N ALA A 2 19.21 -13.92 4.84
CA ALA A 2 20.00 -12.96 5.59
C ALA A 2 19.08 -12.02 6.39
N ILE A 3 19.47 -11.70 7.62
CA ILE A 3 18.79 -10.71 8.47
C ILE A 3 19.56 -9.40 8.37
N ARG A 4 18.86 -8.28 8.23
CA ARG A 4 19.43 -6.94 8.21
C ARG A 4 18.81 -6.10 9.31
N GLU A 5 19.61 -5.25 9.95
CA GLU A 5 19.08 -4.30 10.91
C GLU A 5 18.57 -3.06 10.18
N GLY A 6 17.30 -2.73 10.39
CA GLY A 6 16.72 -1.50 9.89
C GLY A 6 17.08 -0.28 10.74
N LYS A 7 16.46 0.83 10.40
CA LYS A 7 16.46 2.05 11.20
C LYS A 7 15.03 2.53 11.40
N TRP A 8 14.86 3.44 12.34
CA TRP A 8 13.62 4.17 12.50
C TRP A 8 13.86 5.62 12.87
N ARG A 9 12.99 6.49 12.37
CA ARG A 9 13.08 7.93 12.63
C ARG A 9 12.10 8.29 13.74
N CYS A 10 12.58 8.98 14.77
CA CYS A 10 11.74 9.38 15.89
C CYS A 10 10.68 10.40 15.42
N PRO A 11 9.38 10.18 15.69
CA PRO A 11 8.33 11.10 15.25
C PRO A 11 8.37 12.46 15.98
N TYR A 12 9.04 12.54 17.13
CA TYR A 12 9.09 13.74 17.97
C TYR A 12 10.29 14.64 17.67
N CYS A 13 11.47 14.08 17.39
CA CYS A 13 12.70 14.85 17.16
C CYS A 13 13.43 14.52 15.85
N ALA A 14 12.86 13.66 15.01
CA ALA A 14 13.39 13.23 13.72
C ALA A 14 14.79 12.58 13.74
N VAL A 15 15.38 12.27 14.90
CA VAL A 15 16.64 11.52 14.97
C VAL A 15 16.44 10.10 14.46
N ALA A 16 17.33 9.63 13.59
CA ALA A 16 17.37 8.25 13.13
C ALA A 16 18.05 7.37 14.18
N ASN A 17 17.41 6.25 14.53
CA ASN A 17 17.86 5.31 15.55
C ASN A 17 18.02 3.93 14.91
N ARG A 18 18.88 3.10 15.51
CA ARG A 18 19.03 1.69 15.14
C ARG A 18 17.70 0.95 15.30
N GLY A 19 17.46 -0.01 14.42
CA GLY A 19 16.30 -0.89 14.43
C GLY A 19 16.09 -1.50 15.81
N ALA A 20 17.11 -2.09 16.43
CA ALA A 20 17.00 -2.73 17.74
C ALA A 20 16.77 -1.73 18.91
N ALA A 21 17.01 -0.43 18.72
CA ALA A 21 16.87 0.57 19.76
C ALA A 21 15.39 0.83 20.08
N MET A 22 15.00 0.61 21.34
CA MET A 22 13.62 0.78 21.83
C MET A 22 13.29 2.21 22.29
N ALA A 23 14.31 3.07 22.38
CA ALA A 23 14.18 4.46 22.77
C ALA A 23 15.05 5.31 21.85
N CYS A 24 14.60 6.54 21.59
CA CYS A 24 15.33 7.49 20.78
C CYS A 24 16.58 7.98 21.53
N THR A 25 17.74 7.96 20.87
CA THR A 25 19.00 8.46 21.44
C THR A 25 19.03 9.96 21.62
N GLY A 26 18.19 10.71 20.89
CA GLY A 26 18.13 12.18 20.96
C GLY A 26 17.21 12.72 22.05
N CYS A 27 15.99 12.18 22.17
CA CYS A 27 14.98 12.72 23.11
C CYS A 27 14.44 11.71 24.13
N GLY A 28 14.87 10.44 24.07
CA GLY A 28 14.39 9.39 24.98
C GLY A 28 12.99 8.85 24.67
N ALA A 29 12.27 9.41 23.69
CA ALA A 29 10.95 8.93 23.30
C ALA A 29 10.99 7.43 22.94
N THR A 30 9.98 6.69 23.37
CA THR A 30 9.89 5.26 23.11
C THR A 30 9.60 5.00 21.63
N ARG A 31 9.95 3.80 21.19
CA ARG A 31 9.58 3.30 19.88
C ARG A 31 8.10 2.93 19.88
N ASP A 32 7.23 3.87 19.56
CA ASP A 32 5.78 3.71 19.62
C ASP A 32 5.14 3.28 18.28
N LYS A 33 3.81 3.26 18.23
CA LYS A 33 3.03 2.87 17.04
C LYS A 33 3.26 3.74 15.81
N ASP A 34 3.68 5.00 15.98
CA ASP A 34 3.82 5.98 14.90
C ASP A 34 5.21 5.91 14.25
N VAL A 35 6.11 5.11 14.84
CA VAL A 35 7.39 4.77 14.24
C VAL A 35 7.19 3.86 13.03
N THR A 36 7.88 4.15 11.92
CA THR A 36 7.99 3.25 10.76
C THR A 36 9.44 2.80 10.60
N PHE A 37 9.64 1.50 10.37
CA PHE A 37 10.95 0.94 10.07
C PHE A 37 11.29 1.10 8.60
N PHE A 38 12.56 1.36 8.31
CA PHE A 38 13.08 1.41 6.96
C PHE A 38 14.48 0.78 6.93
N LEU A 39 14.91 0.39 5.74
CA LEU A 39 16.23 -0.18 5.50
C LEU A 39 16.97 0.77 4.56
N GLU A 40 18.05 1.38 5.03
CA GLU A 40 18.93 2.15 4.13
C GLU A 40 19.68 1.14 3.22
N ASP A 41 20.02 1.54 1.99
CA ASP A 41 20.54 0.63 0.95
C ASP A 41 21.87 -0.06 1.32
N ASP A 42 22.52 0.37 2.41
CA ASP A 42 23.74 -0.16 3.01
C ASP A 42 23.50 -0.99 4.30
N GLY A 43 22.24 -1.25 4.69
CA GLY A 43 21.89 -1.91 5.94
C GLY A 43 22.62 -3.24 6.10
N GLU A 44 23.60 -3.28 7.00
CA GLU A 44 24.53 -4.39 7.16
C GLU A 44 23.80 -5.70 7.51
N GLU A 45 24.33 -6.82 7.00
CA GLU A 45 23.87 -8.13 7.42
C GLU A 45 24.22 -8.34 8.89
N VAL A 46 23.22 -8.70 9.69
CA VAL A 46 23.39 -8.98 11.10
C VAL A 46 24.07 -10.34 11.24
N THR A 47 25.33 -10.32 11.68
CA THR A 47 26.12 -11.54 11.95
C THR A 47 26.08 -11.97 13.41
N ASP A 48 25.69 -11.08 14.33
CA ASP A 48 25.57 -11.38 15.75
C ASP A 48 24.39 -12.32 16.04
N ASN A 49 24.69 -13.46 16.68
CA ASN A 49 23.69 -14.50 16.96
C ASN A 49 22.56 -14.03 17.89
N ALA A 50 22.83 -13.11 18.82
CA ALA A 50 21.80 -12.61 19.74
C ALA A 50 20.83 -11.67 19.00
N LEU A 51 21.34 -10.83 18.10
CA LEU A 51 20.51 -9.99 17.23
C LEU A 51 19.72 -10.83 16.21
N ILE A 52 20.30 -11.89 15.65
CA ILE A 52 19.57 -12.83 14.79
C ILE A 52 18.44 -13.51 15.57
N ALA A 53 18.71 -14.00 16.78
CA ALA A 53 17.69 -14.61 17.64
C ALA A 53 16.59 -13.58 17.97
N ARG A 54 16.97 -12.33 18.25
CA ARG A 54 16.02 -11.25 18.51
C ARG A 54 15.13 -10.92 17.31
N ALA A 55 15.70 -10.91 16.11
CA ALA A 55 14.97 -10.71 14.87
C ALA A 55 13.95 -11.84 14.63
N ARG A 56 14.34 -13.08 14.93
CA ARG A 56 13.50 -14.28 14.76
C ARG A 56 12.48 -14.52 15.87
N ALA A 57 12.58 -13.82 17.01
CA ALA A 57 11.65 -13.94 18.12
C ALA A 57 10.21 -13.55 17.74
N GLY A 58 10.04 -12.75 16.68
CA GLY A 58 8.76 -12.26 16.19
C GLY A 58 8.63 -10.74 16.31
N ALA A 59 7.49 -10.24 15.83
CA ALA A 59 7.16 -8.82 15.86
C ALA A 59 6.95 -8.34 17.30
N ASP A 60 7.24 -7.06 17.52
CA ASP A 60 6.99 -6.44 18.82
C ASP A 60 5.51 -6.26 19.06
N TRP A 61 5.07 -6.34 20.31
CA TRP A 61 3.75 -5.87 20.71
C TRP A 61 3.79 -4.43 21.20
N LEU A 62 2.71 -3.70 20.95
CA LEU A 62 2.55 -2.31 21.32
C LEU A 62 1.72 -2.21 22.59
N CYS A 63 2.29 -1.61 23.62
CA CYS A 63 1.57 -1.40 24.87
C CYS A 63 0.34 -0.52 24.65
N THR A 64 -0.84 -1.04 24.99
CA THR A 64 -2.12 -0.32 24.86
C THR A 64 -2.21 0.88 25.80
N PHE A 65 -1.40 0.92 26.88
CA PHE A 65 -1.40 2.00 27.85
C PHE A 65 -0.43 3.14 27.48
N CYS A 66 0.83 2.83 27.18
CA CYS A 66 1.86 3.85 26.92
C CYS A 66 2.40 3.86 25.48
N GLY A 67 1.91 2.98 24.60
CA GLY A 67 2.32 2.92 23.18
C GLY A 67 3.69 2.28 22.92
N ALA A 68 4.52 2.05 23.94
CA ALA A 68 5.87 1.52 23.76
C ALA A 68 5.89 0.12 23.12
N SER A 69 6.82 -0.10 22.20
CA SER A 69 7.11 -1.43 21.64
C SER A 69 7.81 -2.31 22.67
N ASN A 70 7.46 -3.60 22.68
CA ASN A 70 8.02 -4.61 23.56
C ASN A 70 8.27 -5.90 22.76
N PRO A 71 9.36 -6.63 23.05
CA PRO A 71 9.59 -7.95 22.51
C PRO A 71 8.43 -8.94 22.79
N PRO A 72 8.18 -9.90 21.88
CA PRO A 72 7.05 -10.82 21.97
C PRO A 72 7.05 -11.67 23.26
N GLU A 73 8.23 -12.00 23.80
CA GLU A 73 8.42 -12.83 24.99
C GLU A 73 8.12 -12.11 26.31
N ARG A 74 7.92 -10.79 26.30
CA ARG A 74 7.61 -10.02 27.52
C ARG A 74 6.12 -9.97 27.78
N ASP A 75 5.71 -10.37 28.98
CA ASP A 75 4.32 -10.27 29.45
C ASP A 75 3.96 -8.92 30.07
N HIS A 76 4.98 -8.12 30.43
CA HIS A 76 4.80 -6.80 31.03
C HIS A 76 5.62 -5.75 30.27
N CYS A 77 5.03 -4.56 30.13
CA CYS A 77 5.63 -3.45 29.42
C CYS A 77 6.89 -2.98 30.15
N ARG A 78 8.02 -2.93 29.44
CA ARG A 78 9.30 -2.46 29.99
C ARG A 78 9.29 -0.99 30.44
N ASN A 79 8.33 -0.20 29.93
CA ASN A 79 8.27 1.24 30.14
C ASN A 79 7.31 1.64 31.26
N CYS A 80 6.09 1.07 31.29
CA CYS A 80 5.06 1.45 32.26
C CYS A 80 4.58 0.30 33.17
N GLY A 81 5.11 -0.92 33.00
CA GLY A 81 4.75 -2.08 33.82
C GLY A 81 3.39 -2.73 33.49
N ALA A 82 2.62 -2.19 32.55
CA ALA A 82 1.32 -2.75 32.19
C ALA A 82 1.43 -4.15 31.58
N GLN A 83 0.46 -5.03 31.86
CA GLN A 83 0.39 -6.38 31.28
C GLN A 83 0.11 -6.34 29.78
N LYS A 84 0.64 -7.32 29.04
CA LYS A 84 0.48 -7.47 27.58
C LYS A 84 -0.97 -7.67 27.19
N GLY A 85 -1.68 -8.62 27.83
CA GLY A 85 -3.07 -8.94 27.51
C GLY A 85 -3.31 -9.14 26.01
N ALA A 86 -4.31 -8.46 25.45
CA ALA A 86 -4.63 -8.47 24.02
C ALA A 86 -3.91 -7.38 23.21
N ALA A 87 -2.76 -6.88 23.69
CA ALA A 87 -2.00 -5.87 22.98
C ALA A 87 -1.62 -6.32 21.56
N PRO A 88 -1.83 -5.47 20.54
CA PRO A 88 -1.57 -5.85 19.16
C PRO A 88 -0.07 -5.96 18.89
N SER A 89 0.30 -6.92 18.05
CA SER A 89 1.64 -6.99 17.47
C SER A 89 1.77 -6.01 16.31
N ARG A 90 2.97 -5.48 16.10
CA ARG A 90 3.31 -4.68 14.93
C ARG A 90 3.16 -5.54 13.67
N PRO A 91 2.71 -4.95 12.55
CA PRO A 91 2.49 -5.70 11.33
C PRO A 91 3.83 -6.15 10.72
N VAL A 92 3.88 -7.40 10.28
CA VAL A 92 4.96 -7.93 9.43
C VAL A 92 4.55 -7.69 7.97
N ARG A 93 5.41 -7.05 7.17
CA ARG A 93 5.06 -6.63 5.80
C ARG A 93 6.20 -6.90 4.84
N GLU A 94 5.87 -7.34 3.64
CA GLU A 94 6.83 -7.35 2.53
C GLU A 94 6.98 -5.92 1.99
N VAL A 95 8.21 -5.42 1.97
CA VAL A 95 8.57 -4.11 1.46
C VAL A 95 9.22 -4.33 0.10
N ALA A 96 8.46 -4.03 -0.96
CA ALA A 96 8.95 -4.08 -2.32
C ALA A 96 9.90 -2.91 -2.57
N GLY A 97 11.21 -3.14 -2.38
CA GLY A 97 12.35 -2.46 -3.01
C GLY A 97 12.44 -0.92 -3.01
N ALA A 98 11.50 -0.19 -2.44
CA ALA A 98 11.47 1.26 -2.46
C ALA A 98 11.42 1.77 -1.03
N ASN A 99 12.52 2.42 -0.61
CA ASN A 99 12.54 3.19 0.62
C ASN A 99 11.38 4.20 0.58
N PRO A 100 10.52 4.26 1.62
CA PRO A 100 9.55 5.34 1.69
C PRO A 100 10.34 6.65 1.67
N ALA A 101 10.00 7.53 0.72
CA ALA A 101 10.61 8.84 0.61
C ALA A 101 10.61 9.52 1.99
N PRO A 102 11.71 10.21 2.39
CA PRO A 102 11.77 10.86 3.67
C PRO A 102 10.55 11.78 3.81
N VAL A 103 9.67 11.44 4.75
CA VAL A 103 8.50 12.27 5.05
C VAL A 103 9.04 13.62 5.50
N ALA A 104 8.88 14.63 4.66
CA ALA A 104 9.28 15.99 4.98
C ALA A 104 8.59 16.39 6.28
N ALA A 105 9.37 16.75 7.29
CA ALA A 105 8.84 17.22 8.57
C ALA A 105 7.93 18.43 8.30
N LEU A 106 6.65 18.32 8.64
CA LEU A 106 5.73 19.44 8.53
C LEU A 106 6.14 20.50 9.57
N PRO A 107 6.25 21.78 9.19
CA PRO A 107 6.49 22.85 10.14
C PRO A 107 5.25 23.03 11.02
N VAL A 108 5.31 22.58 12.27
CA VAL A 108 4.26 22.84 13.26
C VAL A 108 4.41 24.26 13.77
N SER A 109 3.71 25.21 13.14
CA SER A 109 3.30 26.45 13.83
C SER A 109 2.07 27.07 13.17
N ALA A 110 0.90 26.48 13.41
CA ALA A 110 -0.36 27.14 13.12
C ALA A 110 -0.64 28.19 14.20
N ARG A 111 -0.17 29.42 13.98
CA ARG A 111 -0.66 30.59 14.74
C ARG A 111 -2.13 30.80 14.39
N PHE A 112 -3.02 30.67 15.37
CA PHE A 112 -4.43 31.00 15.25
C PHE A 112 -4.59 32.45 14.76
N ARG A 113 -5.20 32.63 13.58
CA ARG A 113 -5.47 33.95 13.00
C ARG A 113 -6.98 34.24 13.08
N PRO A 114 -7.40 35.31 13.79
CA PRO A 114 -8.82 35.63 14.02
C PRO A 114 -9.62 35.92 12.74
N VAL A 115 -8.95 36.20 11.62
CA VAL A 115 -9.55 36.41 10.30
C VAL A 115 -10.23 35.15 9.75
N ALA A 116 -9.71 33.95 10.06
CA ALA A 116 -10.28 32.69 9.57
C ALA A 116 -11.66 32.38 10.18
N MET A 117 -11.89 32.82 11.43
CA MET A 117 -13.17 32.63 12.11
C MET A 117 -14.26 33.55 11.56
N ALA A 118 -13.90 34.78 11.18
CA ALA A 118 -14.83 35.70 10.53
C ALA A 118 -15.27 35.19 9.14
N ILE A 119 -14.35 34.62 8.35
CA ILE A 119 -14.68 34.04 7.03
C ILE A 119 -15.61 32.83 7.19
N LEU A 120 -15.36 31.97 8.17
CA LEU A 120 -16.22 30.80 8.43
C LEU A 120 -17.66 31.20 8.81
N LEU A 121 -17.83 32.24 9.63
CA LEU A 121 -19.16 32.73 10.03
C LEU A 121 -19.97 33.28 8.85
N VAL A 122 -19.32 34.00 7.92
CA VAL A 122 -19.97 34.49 6.69
C VAL A 122 -20.39 33.32 5.79
N LEU A 123 -19.54 32.30 5.67
CA LEU A 123 -19.81 31.11 4.85
C LEU A 123 -20.99 30.31 5.40
N VAL A 124 -21.07 30.14 6.72
CA VAL A 124 -22.20 29.48 7.39
C VAL A 124 -23.49 30.28 7.18
N ALA A 125 -23.45 31.61 7.34
CA ALA A 125 -24.64 32.45 7.11
C ALA A 125 -25.16 32.35 5.67
N PHE A 126 -24.26 32.27 4.68
CA PHE A 126 -24.62 32.08 3.28
C PHE A 126 -25.28 30.72 3.02
N VAL A 127 -24.73 29.64 3.59
CA VAL A 127 -25.30 28.29 3.46
C VAL A 127 -26.69 28.22 4.10
N VAL A 128 -26.88 28.85 5.26
CA VAL A 128 -28.19 28.90 5.93
C VAL A 128 -29.20 29.68 5.09
N ALA A 129 -28.81 30.80 4.49
CA ALA A 129 -29.69 31.56 3.60
C ALA A 129 -30.05 30.74 2.34
N ALA A 130 -29.08 30.10 1.69
CA ALA A 130 -29.31 29.26 0.53
C ALA A 130 -30.24 28.08 0.84
N ALA A 131 -30.07 27.43 2.01
CA ALA A 131 -30.96 26.39 2.47
C ALA A 131 -32.38 26.93 2.73
N TYR A 132 -32.51 28.11 3.35
CA TYR A 132 -33.80 28.75 3.60
C TYR A 132 -34.57 29.07 2.32
N PHE A 133 -33.90 29.54 1.27
CA PHE A 133 -34.52 29.84 -0.02
C PHE A 133 -34.76 28.58 -0.87
N GLY A 134 -33.80 27.65 -0.91
CA GLY A 134 -33.88 26.43 -1.74
C GLY A 134 -34.81 25.34 -1.19
N LEU A 135 -35.08 25.34 0.13
CA LEU A 135 -36.04 24.41 0.75
C LEU A 135 -37.49 24.92 0.72
N ARG A 136 -37.76 26.11 0.15
CA ARG A 136 -39.13 26.56 -0.08
C ARG A 136 -39.74 25.73 -1.20
N ARG A 137 -40.75 24.93 -0.87
CA ARG A 137 -41.55 24.22 -1.88
C ARG A 137 -42.45 25.22 -2.58
N THR A 138 -42.22 25.41 -3.88
CA THR A 138 -43.18 26.04 -4.79
C THR A 138 -44.11 24.95 -5.32
N GLU A 139 -45.40 25.05 -5.00
CA GLU A 139 -46.41 24.14 -5.55
C GLU A 139 -46.80 24.66 -6.95
N GLU A 140 -46.14 24.14 -7.98
CA GLU A 140 -46.57 24.33 -9.37
C GLU A 140 -47.36 23.11 -9.83
N THR A 141 -48.57 23.36 -10.33
CA THR A 141 -49.44 22.32 -10.90
C THR A 141 -48.98 21.99 -12.32
N LEU A 142 -48.08 21.03 -12.44
CA LEU A 142 -47.61 20.52 -13.73
C LEU A 142 -48.66 19.59 -14.34
N THR A 143 -49.18 19.94 -15.51
CA THR A 143 -50.06 19.08 -16.32
C THR A 143 -49.21 18.27 -17.29
N VAL A 144 -49.30 16.94 -17.22
CA VAL A 144 -48.52 16.05 -18.09
C VAL A 144 -49.15 16.05 -19.49
N ALA A 145 -48.46 16.65 -20.46
CA ALA A 145 -48.94 16.87 -21.83
C ALA A 145 -48.89 15.63 -22.75
N GLY A 146 -48.40 14.49 -22.27
CA GLY A 146 -48.38 13.23 -23.02
C GLY A 146 -47.17 12.36 -22.72
N PHE A 147 -47.22 11.11 -23.18
CA PHE A 147 -46.11 10.15 -23.10
C PHE A 147 -45.66 9.78 -24.51
N GLU A 148 -44.39 10.01 -24.83
CA GLU A 148 -43.76 9.49 -26.05
C GLU A 148 -42.92 8.28 -25.69
N TRP A 149 -43.07 7.18 -26.43
CA TRP A 149 -42.18 6.04 -26.33
C TRP A 149 -41.44 5.86 -27.66
N GLU A 150 -40.13 5.67 -27.56
CA GLU A 150 -39.28 5.32 -28.69
C GLU A 150 -38.77 3.89 -28.47
N ARG A 151 -38.85 3.06 -29.51
CA ARG A 151 -38.23 1.73 -29.51
C ARG A 151 -37.27 1.64 -30.68
N ARG A 152 -36.02 1.32 -30.37
CA ARG A 152 -35.02 0.93 -31.37
C ARG A 152 -34.79 -0.58 -31.29
N VAL A 153 -34.85 -1.25 -32.42
CA VAL A 153 -34.53 -2.67 -32.54
C VAL A 153 -33.33 -2.80 -33.46
N ALA A 154 -32.25 -3.37 -32.95
CA ALA A 154 -31.11 -3.72 -33.79
C ALA A 154 -31.48 -4.95 -34.62
N VAL A 155 -31.37 -4.83 -35.94
CA VAL A 155 -31.55 -5.95 -36.87
C VAL A 155 -30.16 -6.37 -37.35
N GLU A 156 -29.81 -7.63 -37.09
CA GLU A 156 -28.56 -8.20 -37.58
C GLU A 156 -28.75 -8.73 -39.01
N ALA A 157 -27.77 -8.47 -39.88
CA ALA A 157 -27.74 -8.95 -41.25
C ALA A 157 -26.44 -9.69 -41.52
N TRP A 158 -26.51 -10.82 -42.23
CA TRP A 158 -25.33 -11.55 -42.68
C TRP A 158 -24.57 -10.71 -43.71
N ARG A 159 -23.30 -10.41 -43.43
CA ARG A 159 -22.39 -9.75 -44.36
C ARG A 159 -21.14 -10.60 -44.57
N THR A 160 -20.62 -10.58 -45.79
CA THR A 160 -19.34 -11.20 -46.09
C THR A 160 -18.21 -10.36 -45.51
N VAL A 161 -17.36 -10.97 -44.68
CA VAL A 161 -16.17 -10.32 -44.10
C VAL A 161 -14.91 -10.97 -44.65
N ARG A 162 -13.83 -10.19 -44.73
CA ARG A 162 -12.51 -10.68 -45.13
C ARG A 162 -11.61 -10.68 -43.91
N GLU A 163 -11.32 -11.87 -43.41
CA GLU A 163 -10.51 -12.07 -42.20
C GLU A 163 -9.36 -13.03 -42.46
N GLN A 164 -8.45 -13.13 -41.49
CA GLN A 164 -7.27 -13.99 -41.55
C GLN A 164 -7.37 -15.03 -40.44
N ALA A 165 -7.06 -16.27 -40.76
CA ALA A 165 -7.06 -17.38 -39.81
C ALA A 165 -5.95 -18.36 -40.17
N TRP A 166 -5.52 -19.13 -39.18
CA TRP A 166 -4.57 -20.20 -39.38
C TRP A 166 -5.16 -21.35 -40.20
N GLU A 167 -4.30 -22.07 -40.92
CA GLU A 167 -4.70 -23.26 -41.66
C GLU A 167 -5.27 -24.30 -40.68
N GLY A 168 -6.50 -24.75 -40.92
CA GLY A 168 -7.28 -25.61 -40.00
C GLY A 168 -8.31 -24.88 -39.13
N SER A 169 -8.24 -23.54 -39.03
CA SER A 169 -9.23 -22.72 -38.30
C SER A 169 -10.16 -21.91 -39.21
N VAL A 170 -10.08 -22.11 -40.52
CA VAL A 170 -10.97 -21.45 -41.50
C VAL A 170 -12.37 -22.08 -41.41
N PRO A 171 -13.44 -21.29 -41.18
CA PRO A 171 -14.80 -21.83 -41.13
C PRO A 171 -15.21 -22.48 -42.45
N ALA A 172 -16.10 -23.48 -42.40
CA ALA A 172 -16.51 -24.27 -43.56
C ALA A 172 -17.12 -23.44 -44.73
N GLY A 173 -17.69 -22.26 -44.45
CA GLY A 173 -18.22 -21.34 -45.46
C GLY A 173 -17.21 -20.32 -46.01
N GLY A 174 -15.97 -20.31 -45.52
CA GLY A 174 -14.92 -19.37 -45.94
C GLY A 174 -14.20 -19.83 -47.22
N ARG A 175 -13.79 -18.87 -48.06
CA ARG A 175 -12.92 -19.12 -49.23
C ARG A 175 -11.56 -18.49 -49.01
N ALA A 176 -10.48 -19.27 -49.12
CA ALA A 176 -9.11 -18.76 -49.05
C ALA A 176 -8.77 -17.92 -50.28
N VAL A 177 -8.37 -16.65 -50.09
CA VAL A 177 -7.97 -15.75 -51.18
C VAL A 177 -6.45 -15.67 -51.34
N SER A 178 -5.70 -15.87 -50.27
CA SER A 178 -4.23 -15.87 -50.26
C SER A 178 -3.71 -16.74 -49.12
N ARG A 179 -2.52 -17.31 -49.28
CA ARG A 179 -1.82 -18.08 -48.26
C ARG A 179 -0.41 -17.52 -48.09
N ARG A 180 0.05 -17.38 -46.85
CA ARG A 180 1.43 -17.05 -46.51
C ARG A 180 1.84 -17.81 -45.25
N GLN A 181 3.14 -18.04 -45.11
CA GLN A 181 3.70 -18.71 -43.94
C GLN A 181 4.09 -17.66 -42.89
N GLU A 182 3.59 -17.83 -41.68
CA GLU A 182 3.89 -16.97 -40.52
C GLU A 182 4.15 -17.84 -39.30
N VAL A 183 4.90 -17.31 -38.33
CA VAL A 183 5.14 -17.98 -37.05
C VAL A 183 3.88 -17.86 -36.19
N HIS A 184 3.21 -18.98 -35.91
CA HIS A 184 1.96 -19.01 -35.13
C HIS A 184 2.18 -18.75 -33.64
N HIS A 185 3.23 -19.32 -33.08
CA HIS A 185 3.63 -19.09 -31.70
C HIS A 185 5.11 -19.42 -31.56
N THR A 186 5.76 -18.75 -30.61
CA THR A 186 7.09 -19.12 -30.14
C THR A 186 6.94 -19.53 -28.69
N GLU A 187 7.21 -20.80 -28.40
CA GLU A 187 7.28 -21.32 -27.04
C GLU A 187 8.75 -21.34 -26.59
N ARG A 188 8.99 -20.95 -25.33
CA ARG A 188 10.32 -21.01 -24.73
C ARG A 188 10.24 -21.88 -23.49
N ASP A 189 10.94 -23.00 -23.51
CA ASP A 189 11.02 -23.89 -22.37
C ASP A 189 12.06 -23.37 -21.36
N PRO A 190 11.71 -23.24 -20.07
CA PRO A 190 12.69 -22.89 -19.04
C PRO A 190 13.67 -24.06 -18.85
N VAL A 191 14.97 -23.76 -18.89
CA VAL A 191 16.04 -24.76 -18.68
C VAL A 191 16.48 -24.87 -17.23
N GLY A 192 15.94 -24.04 -16.35
CA GLY A 192 16.19 -24.05 -14.92
C GLY A 192 15.62 -22.83 -14.21
N THR A 193 15.98 -22.66 -12.95
CA THR A 193 15.61 -21.50 -12.15
C THR A 193 16.85 -20.84 -11.57
N ARG A 194 16.84 -19.51 -11.47
CA ARG A 194 17.85 -18.73 -10.75
C ARG A 194 17.17 -18.03 -9.58
N ARG A 195 17.78 -18.15 -8.40
CA ARG A 195 17.33 -17.44 -7.21
C ARG A 195 17.82 -16.00 -7.24
N VAL A 196 16.90 -15.05 -7.21
CA VAL A 196 17.19 -13.60 -7.18
C VAL A 196 16.61 -12.98 -5.92
N LYS A 197 17.26 -11.92 -5.43
CA LYS A 197 16.78 -11.16 -4.28
C LYS A 197 15.62 -10.28 -4.74
N ALA A 198 14.41 -10.57 -4.25
CA ALA A 198 13.18 -9.90 -4.66
C ALA A 198 12.85 -8.67 -3.81
N GLY A 199 13.37 -8.60 -2.58
CA GLY A 199 13.15 -7.48 -1.68
C GLY A 199 13.43 -7.83 -0.23
N HIS A 200 12.72 -7.16 0.68
CA HIS A 200 12.88 -7.31 2.12
C HIS A 200 11.53 -7.48 2.82
N ARG A 201 11.51 -8.22 3.93
CA ARG A 201 10.33 -8.36 4.79
C ARG A 201 10.61 -7.70 6.14
N ASP A 202 9.85 -6.67 6.47
CA ASP A 202 9.86 -6.04 7.81
C ASP A 202 9.27 -7.03 8.82
N LEU A 203 10.07 -7.41 9.81
CA LEU A 203 9.69 -8.35 10.87
C LEU A 203 8.93 -7.67 12.03
N GLY A 204 8.65 -6.36 11.94
CA GLY A 204 7.88 -5.60 12.92
C GLY A 204 8.62 -5.37 14.22
N ASN A 205 9.93 -5.64 14.27
CA ASN A 205 10.77 -5.51 15.47
C ASN A 205 12.02 -4.66 15.23
N GLY A 206 12.14 -4.04 14.05
CA GLY A 206 13.30 -3.24 13.62
C GLY A 206 14.31 -4.02 12.79
N PHE A 207 14.06 -5.31 12.52
CA PHE A 207 14.85 -6.14 11.62
C PHE A 207 14.09 -6.47 10.34
N PHE A 208 14.85 -6.71 9.29
CA PHE A 208 14.36 -7.10 7.97
C PHE A 208 14.96 -8.45 7.58
N GLU A 209 14.19 -9.25 6.83
CA GLU A 209 14.67 -10.49 6.24
C GLU A 209 14.71 -10.38 4.71
N ASP A 210 15.81 -10.78 4.09
CA ASP A 210 15.96 -10.79 2.64
C ASP A 210 15.01 -11.84 2.02
N VAL A 211 14.09 -11.38 1.16
CA VAL A 211 13.14 -12.24 0.44
C VAL A 211 13.73 -12.58 -0.92
N TYR A 212 13.75 -13.86 -1.26
CA TYR A 212 14.24 -14.37 -2.53
C TYR A 212 13.10 -15.00 -3.33
N ARG A 213 13.13 -14.82 -4.65
CA ARG A 213 12.23 -15.46 -5.60
C ARG A 213 13.03 -16.25 -6.63
N ASP A 214 12.48 -17.37 -7.07
CA ASP A 214 13.04 -18.14 -8.17
C ASP A 214 12.45 -17.63 -9.49
N GLU A 215 13.33 -17.25 -10.41
CA GLU A 215 12.97 -16.81 -11.76
C GLU A 215 13.39 -17.88 -12.78
N PRO A 216 12.55 -18.19 -13.79
CA PRO A 216 12.90 -19.14 -14.83
C PRO A 216 14.05 -18.60 -15.69
N VAL A 217 15.04 -19.44 -15.96
CA VAL A 217 16.13 -19.17 -16.90
C VAL A 217 15.79 -19.85 -18.22
N TYR A 218 15.82 -19.09 -19.31
CA TYR A 218 15.60 -19.60 -20.66
C TYR A 218 16.95 -19.81 -21.35
N ARG A 219 17.04 -20.81 -22.25
CA ARG A 219 18.20 -20.97 -23.12
C ARG A 219 18.24 -19.81 -24.11
N GLU A 220 19.40 -19.18 -24.26
CA GLU A 220 19.64 -18.15 -25.30
C GLU A 220 19.50 -18.72 -26.71
#